data_AF-A0A0F9XAL9-F1
#
_entry.id   AF-A0A0F9XAL9-F1
#
_cell.length_a   1.000
_cell.length_b   1.000
_cell.length_c   1.000
_cell.angle_alpha   90.00
_cell.angle_beta   90.00
_cell.angle_gamma   90.00
#
_symmetry.space_group_name_H-M   'P 1'
#
loop_
_entity.id
_entity.type
_entity.pdbx_description
1 polymer ?
#
loop_
_entity_poly.entity_id
_entity_poly.type
_entity_poly.pdbx_seq_one_letter_code
_entity_poly.pdbx_strand_id
1 'polypeptide(L)'
;MDNSERFLEIIAQLGPTKGRKKVTHAKVATLLTAVTGRPCSERAIRSWLTDPENKSYRPCPDWAVAALARAKGYMQKYVDERRQQQGD
;
A
#
# COMPACT_ATOMS: atom_id res chain seq x y z
N MET A 1 12.40 -1.41 13.10
CA MET A 1 11.30 -0.94 12.26
C MET A 1 10.13 -1.90 12.39
N ASP A 2 8.99 -1.44 12.88
CA ASP A 2 7.79 -2.25 13.03
C ASP A 2 7.03 -2.40 11.71
N ASN A 3 5.93 -3.17 11.72
CA ASN A 3 5.13 -3.37 10.51
C ASN A 3 4.43 -2.11 10.03
N SER A 4 4.01 -1.22 10.93
CA SER A 4 3.33 0.02 10.58
C SER A 4 4.29 0.97 9.86
N GLU A 5 5.53 1.07 10.33
CA GLU A 5 6.61 1.82 9.69
C GLU A 5 6.95 1.26 8.31
N ARG A 6 7.18 -0.06 8.20
CA ARG A 6 7.43 -0.72 6.90
C ARG A 6 6.29 -0.49 5.92
N PHE A 7 5.04 -0.54 6.41
CA PHE A 7 3.86 -0.31 5.59
C PHE A 7 3.82 1.13 5.06
N LEU A 8 4.15 2.13 5.89
CA LEU A 8 4.25 3.54 5.50
C LEU A 8 5.35 3.77 4.47
N GLU A 9 6.51 3.13 4.60
CA GLU A 9 7.59 3.23 3.61
C GLU A 9 7.15 2.72 2.24
N ILE A 10 6.47 1.58 2.18
CA ILE A 10 5.97 1.03 0.92
C ILE A 10 4.91 1.97 0.32
N ILE A 11 4.01 2.53 1.14
CA ILE A 11 3.04 3.56 0.72
C ILE A 11 3.74 4.76 0.09
N ALA A 12 4.80 5.26 0.71
CA ALA A 12 5.55 6.40 0.20
C ALA A 12 6.18 6.12 -1.18
N GLN A 13 6.58 4.87 -1.42
CA GLN A 13 7.21 4.43 -2.68
C GLN A 13 6.22 4.14 -3.81
N LEU A 14 4.92 3.95 -3.53
CA LEU A 14 3.90 3.68 -4.55
C LEU A 14 3.57 4.91 -5.44
N GLY A 15 3.99 6.10 -5.04
CA GLY A 15 3.80 7.33 -5.81
C GLY A 15 2.40 7.95 -5.67
N PRO A 16 2.10 9.01 -6.44
CA PRO A 16 0.85 9.77 -6.34
C PRO A 16 -0.35 9.05 -6.95
N THR A 17 -1.55 9.29 -6.39
CA THR A 17 -2.83 8.95 -7.06
C THR A 17 -3.35 10.12 -7.89
N LYS A 18 -4.22 9.87 -8.88
CA LYS A 18 -4.79 10.91 -9.76
C LYS A 18 -5.31 12.12 -8.96
N GLY A 19 -4.74 13.29 -9.20
CA GLY A 19 -5.10 14.54 -8.52
C GLY A 19 -4.59 14.69 -7.08
N ARG A 20 -3.69 13.81 -6.60
CA ARG A 20 -3.10 13.87 -5.25
C ARG A 20 -1.59 13.70 -5.30
N LYS A 21 -0.86 14.41 -4.44
CA LYS A 21 0.61 14.30 -4.34
C LYS A 21 1.09 12.99 -3.71
N LYS A 22 0.21 12.23 -3.04
CA LYS A 22 0.49 10.98 -2.33
C LYS A 22 -0.61 9.96 -2.58
N VAL A 23 -0.31 8.67 -2.45
CA VAL A 23 -1.33 7.61 -2.46
C VAL A 23 -2.24 7.74 -1.24
N THR A 24 -3.52 7.45 -1.42
CA THR A 24 -4.52 7.49 -0.34
C THR A 24 -4.66 6.11 0.32
N HIS A 25 -5.07 6.07 1.59
CA HIS A 25 -5.39 4.80 2.27
C HIS A 25 -6.51 4.04 1.57
N ALA A 26 -7.49 4.73 0.98
CA ALA A 26 -8.52 4.11 0.14
C ALA A 26 -7.92 3.34 -1.05
N LYS A 27 -6.93 3.94 -1.73
CA LYS A 27 -6.24 3.27 -2.84
C LYS A 27 -5.43 2.07 -2.36
N VAL A 28 -4.74 2.20 -1.22
CA VAL A 28 -3.99 1.08 -0.60
C VAL A 28 -4.93 -0.07 -0.26
N ALA A 29 -6.11 0.21 0.29
CA ALA A 29 -7.14 -0.81 0.56
C ALA A 29 -7.58 -1.53 -0.71
N THR A 30 -7.78 -0.80 -1.81
CA THR A 30 -8.08 -1.39 -3.13
C THR A 30 -6.93 -2.30 -3.62
N LEU A 31 -5.68 -1.86 -3.49
CA LEU A 31 -4.51 -2.64 -3.89
C LEU A 31 -4.40 -3.94 -3.08
N LEU A 32 -4.57 -3.86 -1.76
CA LEU A 32 -4.56 -5.04 -0.90
C LEU A 32 -5.70 -6.01 -1.27
N THR A 33 -6.89 -5.49 -1.54
CA THR A 33 -8.03 -6.32 -1.98
C THR A 33 -7.72 -7.05 -3.29
N ALA A 34 -7.15 -6.33 -4.27
CA ALA A 34 -6.79 -6.91 -5.56
C ALA A 34 -5.71 -7.99 -5.45
N VAL A 35 -4.68 -7.80 -4.62
CA VAL A 35 -3.57 -8.75 -4.47
C VAL A 35 -3.93 -9.96 -3.61
N THR A 36 -4.78 -9.78 -2.60
CA THR A 36 -5.11 -10.85 -1.65
C THR A 36 -6.40 -11.60 -1.97
N GLY A 37 -7.26 -11.03 -2.83
CA GLY A 37 -8.62 -11.52 -3.07
C GLY A 37 -9.55 -11.37 -1.86
N ARG A 38 -9.09 -10.73 -0.77
CA ARG A 38 -9.86 -10.53 0.47
C ARG A 38 -10.20 -9.06 0.65
N PRO A 39 -11.46 -8.71 1.00
CA PRO A 39 -11.83 -7.32 1.23
C PRO A 39 -10.96 -6.66 2.31
N CYS A 40 -10.36 -5.52 1.99
CA CYS A 40 -9.66 -4.67 2.94
C CYS A 40 -10.31 -3.28 2.94
N SER A 41 -10.61 -2.74 4.12
CA SER A 41 -11.22 -1.42 4.25
C SER A 41 -10.19 -0.33 4.53
N GLU A 42 -10.50 0.91 4.13
CA GLU A 42 -9.68 2.07 4.51
C GLU A 42 -9.57 2.23 6.03
N ARG A 43 -10.67 1.94 6.76
CA ARG A 43 -10.70 2.01 8.22
C ARG A 43 -9.70 1.03 8.85
N ALA A 44 -9.55 -0.17 8.30
CA ALA A 44 -8.56 -1.13 8.77
C ALA A 44 -7.13 -0.57 8.64
N ILE A 45 -6.80 0.01 7.48
CA ILE A 45 -5.48 0.65 7.27
C ILE A 45 -5.26 1.79 8.26
N ARG A 46 -6.26 2.65 8.47
CA ARG A 46 -6.17 3.73 9.46
C ARG A 46 -5.93 3.19 10.87
N SER A 47 -6.55 2.07 11.25
CA SER A 47 -6.29 1.44 12.56
C SER A 47 -4.87 0.90 12.72
N TRP A 48 -4.21 0.54 11.62
CA TRP A 48 -2.83 0.04 11.64
C TRP A 48 -1.78 1.14 11.76
N LEU A 49 -2.11 2.33 11.27
CA LEU A 49 -1.19 3.46 11.14
C LEU A 49 -1.48 4.60 12.12
N THR A 50 -2.51 4.45 12.94
CA THR A 50 -2.83 5.43 13.98
C THR A 50 -1.88 5.27 15.17
N ASP A 51 -1.83 6.28 16.03
CA ASP A 51 -1.04 6.25 17.26
C ASP A 51 -1.38 5.00 18.10
N PRO A 52 -0.37 4.24 18.58
CA PRO A 52 -0.57 3.09 19.47
C PRO A 52 -1.40 3.38 20.73
N GLU A 53 -1.43 4.63 21.21
CA GLU A 53 -2.22 5.05 22.38
C GLU A 53 -3.73 5.18 22.05
N ASN A 54 -4.11 5.23 20.77
CA ASN A 54 -5.50 5.36 20.38
C ASN A 54 -6.28 4.06 20.58
N LYS A 55 -7.52 4.15 21.07
CA LYS A 55 -8.43 2.99 21.24
C LYS A 55 -8.69 2.21 19.94
N SER A 56 -8.62 2.89 18.81
CA SER A 56 -8.78 2.29 17.48
C SER A 56 -7.51 1.63 16.96
N TYR A 57 -6.36 1.74 17.64
CA TYR A 57 -5.12 1.12 17.21
C TYR A 57 -5.25 -0.40 17.14
N ARG A 58 -4.77 -0.97 16.05
CA ARG A 58 -4.61 -2.40 15.84
C ARG A 58 -3.24 -2.61 15.21
N PRO A 59 -2.37 -3.50 15.72
CA PRO A 59 -1.07 -3.72 15.12
C PRO A 59 -1.16 -4.03 13.63
N CYS A 60 -0.27 -3.44 12.81
CA CYS A 60 -0.23 -3.72 11.38
C CYS A 60 0.18 -5.20 11.16
N PRO A 61 -0.65 -6.01 10.47
CA PRO A 61 -0.37 -7.42 10.34
C PRO A 61 0.69 -7.71 9.26
N ASP A 62 1.51 -8.74 9.47
CA ASP A 62 2.59 -9.11 8.54
C ASP A 62 2.10 -9.36 7.11
N TRP A 63 0.92 -9.98 6.99
CA TRP A 63 0.33 -10.27 5.67
C TRP A 63 0.03 -8.99 4.88
N ALA A 64 -0.31 -7.88 5.55
CA ALA A 64 -0.62 -6.62 4.88
C ALA A 64 0.66 -6.00 4.32
N VAL A 65 1.76 -6.04 5.08
CA VAL A 65 3.09 -5.61 4.60
C VAL A 65 3.51 -6.45 3.39
N ALA A 66 3.43 -7.78 3.49
CA ALA A 66 3.80 -8.69 2.41
C ALA A 66 2.93 -8.49 1.15
N ALA A 67 1.61 -8.31 1.32
CA ALA A 67 0.70 -8.06 0.20
C ALA A 67 0.97 -6.71 -0.46
N LEU A 68 1.24 -5.65 0.31
CA LEU A 68 1.53 -4.34 -0.24
C LEU A 68 2.88 -4.33 -0.99
N ALA A 69 3.89 -5.03 -0.47
CA ALA A 69 5.17 -5.21 -1.15
C ALA A 69 5.00 -5.92 -2.50
N ARG A 70 4.17 -6.98 -2.57
CA ARG A 70 3.80 -7.63 -3.85
C ARG A 70 3.10 -6.67 -4.80
N ALA A 71 2.14 -5.88 -4.31
CA ALA A 71 1.43 -4.88 -5.12
C ALA A 71 2.41 -3.87 -5.76
N LYS A 72 3.36 -3.36 -4.97
CA LYS A 72 4.43 -2.49 -5.46
C LYS A 72 5.28 -3.19 -6.54
N GLY A 73 5.67 -4.45 -6.31
CA GLY A 73 6.44 -5.24 -7.28
C GLY A 73 5.73 -5.38 -8.63
N TYR A 74 4.42 -5.69 -8.63
CA TYR A 74 3.63 -5.76 -9.86
C TYR A 74 3.56 -4.41 -10.59
N MET A 75 3.38 -3.31 -9.85
CA MET A 75 3.36 -1.97 -10.43
C MET A 75 4.70 -1.59 -11.05
N GLN A 76 5.81 -1.85 -10.35
CA GLN A 76 7.15 -1.53 -10.84
C GLN A 76 7.43 -2.27 -12.15
N LYS A 77 7.15 -3.58 -12.18
CA LYS A 77 7.31 -4.41 -13.38
C LYS A 77 6.52 -3.83 -14.56
N TYR A 78 5.25 -3.46 -14.36
CA TYR A 78 4.43 -2.86 -15.41
C TYR A 78 4.99 -1.52 -15.92
N VAL A 79 5.48 -0.66 -15.02
CA VAL A 79 6.10 0.61 -15.40
C VAL A 79 7.37 0.38 -16.23
N ASP A 80 8.20 -0.59 -15.83
CA ASP A 80 9.44 -0.92 -16.52
C ASP A 80 9.15 -1.50 -17.92
N GLU A 81 8.18 -2.42 -18.05
CA GLU A 81 7.72 -2.97 -19.33
C GLU A 81 7.20 -1.88 -20.27
N ARG A 82 6.41 -0.93 -19.76
CA ARG A 82 5.92 0.20 -20.58
C ARG A 82 7.04 1.13 -21.03
N ARG A 83 8.04 1.37 -20.17
CA ARG A 83 9.21 2.18 -20.53
C ARG A 83 10.01 1.52 -21.64
N GLN A 84 10.18 0.19 -21.59
CA GLN A 84 10.85 -0.57 -22.64
C GLN A 84 10.10 -0.56 -23.97
N GLN A 85 8.76 -0.55 -23.94
CA GLN A 85 7.92 -0.48 -25.16
C GLN A 85 7.83 0.92 -25.80
N GLN A 86 8.25 1.98 -25.09
CA GLN A 86 8.25 3.36 -25.60
C GLN A 86 9.63 3.84 -26.06
N GLY A 87 10.63 2.96 -26.04
CA GLY A 87 11.95 3.19 -26.62
C GLY A 87 12.13 2.39 -27.91
N ASP A 88 11.48 2.84 -28.99
CA ASP A 88 11.79 2.54 -30.40
C ASP A 88 11.32 3.74 -31.24
#